data_AF-A0A1E4R5R0-F1
#
_entry.id   AF-A0A1E4R5R0-F1
#
_cell.length_a   1.000
_cell.length_b   1.000
_cell.length_c   1.000
_cell.angle_alpha   90.00
_cell.angle_beta   90.00
_cell.angle_gamma   90.00
#
_symmetry.space_group_name_H-M   'P 1'
#
loop_
_entity.id
_entity.type
_entity.pdbx_description
1 polymer ?
#
loop_
_entity_poly.entity_id
_entity_poly.type
_entity_poly.pdbx_seq_one_letter_code
_entity_poly.pdbx_strand_id
1 'polypeptide(L)'
;MQKNKVNVLKMNNLYKQFIMSTLCLLTLTGCTNQETTNKLNGNEEIHDTKEMKELSAEDQKRQEKAENIEKSIIELIEQENYLDTITHYKNSFIKNVDKKLKPTEKTIELYNIAVEKYIEKAETFNYYDYNLLSLDMENLNENVLSLINKKFPTNIEEIEAFIKNNEEEARESYANMKAENEAKEKARIIEEAKNRVYIGMTKEQVLATNWGKPNDINRTITTDHISEQWVYSAYDKYLYFEDGILVAIQD
;
A
#
# COMPACT_ATOMS: atom_id res chain seq x y z
N MET A 1 2.41 39.41 6.07
CA MET A 1 2.53 38.23 6.97
C MET A 1 1.45 37.17 6.74
N GLN A 2 0.15 37.49 6.60
CA GLN A 2 -0.90 36.48 6.38
C GLN A 2 -0.80 35.64 5.09
N LYS A 3 -0.37 36.23 3.95
CA LYS A 3 -0.24 35.50 2.66
C LYS A 3 0.75 34.33 2.71
N ASN A 4 1.90 34.49 3.38
CA ASN A 4 2.90 33.43 3.50
C ASN A 4 2.39 32.27 4.36
N LYS A 5 1.65 32.57 5.44
CA LYS A 5 1.08 31.54 6.33
C LYS A 5 0.02 30.69 5.61
N VAL A 6 -0.80 31.30 4.76
CA VAL A 6 -1.80 30.60 3.93
C VAL A 6 -1.13 29.68 2.90
N ASN A 7 -0.03 30.12 2.28
CA ASN A 7 0.72 29.28 1.34
C ASN A 7 1.41 28.11 2.03
N VAL A 8 2.00 28.31 3.21
CA VAL A 8 2.63 27.22 3.99
C VAL A 8 1.59 26.19 4.44
N LEU A 9 0.41 26.63 4.92
CA LEU A 9 -0.68 25.73 5.30
C LEU A 9 -1.24 24.94 4.11
N LYS A 10 -1.39 25.58 2.95
CA LYS A 10 -1.83 24.92 1.72
C LYS A 10 -0.81 23.88 1.24
N MET A 11 0.47 24.21 1.26
CA MET A 11 1.56 23.27 0.96
C MET A 11 1.48 22.06 1.90
N ASN A 12 1.51 22.25 3.22
CA ASN A 12 1.43 21.13 4.17
C ASN A 12 0.23 20.19 3.95
N ASN A 13 -0.93 20.71 3.54
CA ASN A 13 -2.10 19.89 3.23
C ASN A 13 -1.95 19.09 1.94
N LEU A 14 -1.41 19.69 0.87
CA LEU A 14 -1.17 19.00 -0.40
C LEU A 14 -0.14 17.87 -0.27
N TYR A 15 0.93 18.10 0.49
CA TYR A 15 1.96 17.09 0.74
C TYR A 15 1.45 15.94 1.63
N LYS A 16 0.63 16.23 2.65
CA LYS A 16 -0.05 15.19 3.43
C LYS A 16 -0.97 14.34 2.56
N GLN A 17 -1.68 14.95 1.61
CA GLN A 17 -2.52 14.21 0.65
C GLN A 17 -1.68 13.27 -0.23
N PHE A 18 -0.57 13.73 -0.79
CA PHE A 18 0.31 12.90 -1.64
C PHE A 18 0.93 11.70 -0.91
N ILE A 19 1.37 11.88 0.34
CA ILE A 19 1.92 10.78 1.16
C ILE A 19 0.83 9.76 1.50
N MET A 20 -0.39 10.20 1.79
CA MET A 20 -1.52 9.29 2.02
C MET A 20 -1.93 8.54 0.75
N SER A 21 -1.89 9.20 -0.43
CA SER A 21 -2.15 8.56 -1.73
C SER A 21 -1.15 7.46 -2.06
N THR A 22 0.15 7.71 -1.85
CA THR A 22 1.23 6.74 -2.10
C THR A 22 1.22 5.57 -1.11
N LEU A 23 0.84 5.80 0.15
CA LEU A 23 0.71 4.74 1.16
C LEU A 23 -0.50 3.84 0.91
N CYS A 24 -1.64 4.40 0.45
CA CYS A 24 -2.84 3.64 0.09
C CYS A 24 -2.65 2.71 -1.11
N LEU A 25 -1.74 3.05 -2.03
CA LEU A 25 -1.40 2.20 -3.18
C LEU A 25 -0.59 0.95 -2.79
N LEU A 26 0.03 0.93 -1.60
CA LEU A 26 0.83 -0.19 -1.09
C LEU A 26 0.07 -1.14 -0.17
N THR A 27 -1.18 -0.84 0.23
CA THR A 27 -1.92 -1.64 1.24
C THR A 27 -3.24 -2.24 0.75
N LEU A 28 -3.43 -2.44 -0.56
CA LEU A 28 -4.60 -3.18 -1.08
C LEU A 28 -4.27 -4.67 -1.30
N THR A 29 -4.08 -5.39 -0.20
CA THR A 29 -4.40 -6.81 -0.12
C THR A 29 -5.30 -7.05 1.09
N GLY A 30 -6.58 -7.31 0.82
CA GLY A 30 -7.49 -8.01 1.72
C GLY A 30 -8.52 -7.15 2.46
N CYS A 31 -9.71 -7.01 1.87
CA CYS A 31 -10.94 -6.75 2.63
C CYS A 31 -11.71 -8.07 2.81
N THR A 32 -12.19 -8.33 4.03
CA THR A 32 -13.57 -8.69 4.42
C THR A 32 -13.55 -8.74 5.97
N ASN A 33 -14.50 -8.29 6.79
CA ASN A 33 -15.92 -7.95 6.60
C ASN A 33 -16.41 -7.04 7.75
N GLN A 34 -17.28 -6.10 7.37
CA GLN A 34 -18.61 -5.77 7.93
C GLN A 34 -18.80 -5.08 9.31
N GLU A 35 -19.59 -4.01 9.22
CA GLU A 35 -20.01 -3.02 10.21
C GLU A 35 -20.89 -3.58 11.34
N THR A 36 -20.84 -2.92 12.51
CA THR A 36 -22.08 -2.33 13.06
C THR A 36 -21.78 -1.18 14.02
N THR A 37 -22.35 -0.02 13.72
CA THR A 37 -22.44 1.17 14.56
C THR A 37 -23.42 0.98 15.71
N ASN A 38 -23.11 1.50 16.90
CA ASN A 38 -24.14 2.13 17.73
C ASN A 38 -23.56 3.22 18.65
N LYS A 39 -24.21 4.40 18.58
CA LYS A 39 -23.96 5.59 19.38
C LYS A 39 -24.40 5.34 20.82
N LEU A 40 -23.54 5.70 21.77
CA LEU A 40 -23.86 5.83 23.19
C LEU A 40 -24.35 7.25 23.48
N ASN A 41 -25.44 7.37 24.23
CA ASN A 41 -25.75 8.53 25.06
C ASN A 41 -26.58 8.07 26.26
N GLY A 42 -26.13 8.44 27.46
CA GLY A 42 -27.03 8.75 28.59
C GLY A 42 -27.04 7.82 29.80
N ASN A 43 -26.15 8.13 30.73
CA ASN A 43 -26.37 8.23 32.19
C ASN A 43 -26.05 7.05 33.13
N GLU A 44 -25.00 7.33 33.92
CA GLU A 44 -24.87 7.17 35.38
C GLU A 44 -25.06 5.78 35.99
N GLU A 45 -23.94 5.18 36.42
CA GLU A 45 -23.71 5.02 37.86
C GLU A 45 -22.22 4.82 38.18
N ILE A 46 -21.84 5.42 39.30
CA ILE A 46 -20.49 5.60 39.82
C ILE A 46 -19.96 4.26 40.33
N HIS A 47 -18.80 3.82 39.82
CA HIS A 47 -17.94 2.92 40.56
C HIS A 47 -16.50 3.43 40.52
N ASP A 48 -16.25 4.41 41.38
CA ASP A 48 -14.92 4.84 41.80
C ASP A 48 -14.13 3.63 42.30
N THR A 49 -13.13 3.20 41.54
CA THR A 49 -11.77 2.87 42.03
C THR A 49 -10.99 2.20 40.90
N LYS A 50 -9.89 2.85 40.47
CA LYS A 50 -8.63 2.29 39.91
C LYS A 50 -8.04 3.01 38.67
N GLU A 51 -8.70 4.01 38.07
CA GLU A 51 -8.16 4.71 36.89
C GLU A 51 -7.30 5.96 37.16
N MET A 52 -7.20 6.44 38.40
CA MET A 52 -6.54 7.73 38.69
C MET A 52 -5.04 7.65 39.05
N LYS A 53 -4.37 6.51 38.82
CA LYS A 53 -2.92 6.32 39.12
C LYS A 53 -2.04 5.95 37.93
N GLU A 54 -2.62 5.62 36.77
CA GLU A 54 -1.86 5.19 35.58
C GLU A 54 -1.29 6.37 34.76
N LEU A 55 -1.70 7.61 35.04
CA LEU A 55 -1.12 8.82 34.44
C LEU A 55 0.25 9.24 35.02
N SER A 56 1.01 8.32 35.66
CA SER A 56 2.23 8.68 36.42
C SER A 56 3.50 7.95 36.00
N ALA A 57 3.47 6.70 35.52
CA ALA A 57 4.71 5.93 35.29
C ALA A 57 5.11 5.87 33.81
N GLU A 58 4.14 5.66 32.90
CA GLU A 58 4.43 5.66 31.47
C GLU A 58 4.82 7.03 30.95
N ASP A 59 4.17 8.09 31.46
CA ASP A 59 4.47 9.45 31.05
C ASP A 59 5.84 9.91 31.55
N GLN A 60 6.22 9.51 32.77
CA GLN A 60 7.60 9.68 33.27
C GLN A 60 8.61 8.95 32.38
N LYS A 61 8.31 7.72 31.97
CA LYS A 61 9.17 6.95 31.07
C LYS A 61 9.29 7.61 29.67
N ARG A 62 8.20 8.17 29.14
CA ARG A 62 8.23 8.95 27.89
C ARG A 62 9.04 10.22 28.04
N GLN A 63 8.92 10.91 29.16
CA GLN A 63 9.70 12.10 29.47
C GLN A 63 11.19 11.79 29.56
N GLU A 64 11.59 10.79 30.35
CA GLU A 64 12.98 10.35 30.45
C GLU A 64 13.55 9.93 29.09
N LYS A 65 12.73 9.25 28.27
CA LYS A 65 13.12 8.91 26.89
C LYS A 65 13.33 10.16 26.03
N ALA A 66 12.46 11.16 26.12
CA ALA A 66 12.62 12.41 25.39
C ALA A 66 13.88 13.17 25.83
N GLU A 67 14.18 13.21 27.13
CA GLU A 67 15.40 13.82 27.69
C GLU A 67 16.67 13.09 27.24
N ASN A 68 16.63 11.76 27.13
CA ASN A 68 17.75 10.99 26.61
C ASN A 68 17.98 11.22 25.10
N ILE A 69 16.90 11.36 24.33
CA ILE A 69 16.99 11.75 22.91
C ILE A 69 17.57 13.17 22.78
N GLU A 70 17.18 14.10 23.66
CA GLU A 70 17.73 15.46 23.69
C GLU A 70 19.25 15.44 23.86
N LYS A 71 19.79 14.63 24.79
CA LYS A 71 21.24 14.49 24.99
C LYS A 71 21.95 14.02 23.71
N SER A 72 21.41 13.00 23.04
CA SER A 72 21.97 12.53 21.77
C SER A 72 21.93 13.61 20.68
N ILE A 73 20.87 14.42 20.63
CA ILE A 73 20.76 15.54 19.69
C ILE A 73 21.81 16.63 19.99
N ILE A 74 22.06 16.93 21.27
CA ILE A 74 23.12 17.87 21.68
C ILE A 74 24.49 17.38 21.18
N GLU A 75 24.82 16.10 21.40
CA GLU A 75 26.09 15.51 20.95
C GLU A 75 26.26 15.61 19.42
N LEU A 76 25.20 15.34 18.65
CA LEU A 76 25.24 15.46 17.18
C LEU A 76 25.43 16.91 16.72
N ILE A 77 24.80 17.87 17.40
CA ILE A 77 24.93 19.30 17.08
C ILE A 77 26.34 19.81 17.41
N GLU A 78 26.91 19.39 18.54
CA GLU A 78 28.30 19.73 18.92
C GLU A 78 29.33 19.21 17.91
N GLN A 79 29.02 18.09 17.25
CA GLN A 79 29.81 17.52 16.15
C GLN A 79 29.50 18.16 14.78
N GLU A 80 28.64 19.18 14.74
CA GLU A 80 28.12 19.84 13.53
C GLU A 80 27.42 18.87 12.55
N ASN A 81 26.91 17.74 13.05
CA ASN A 81 26.26 16.71 12.25
C ASN A 81 24.74 16.97 12.14
N TYR A 82 24.40 18.00 11.36
CA TYR A 82 23.02 18.49 11.27
C TYR A 82 22.07 17.54 10.55
N LEU A 83 22.55 16.83 9.52
CA LEU A 83 21.71 15.86 8.79
C LEU A 83 21.32 14.68 9.69
N ASP A 84 22.26 14.16 10.48
CA ASP A 84 21.97 13.08 11.42
C ASP A 84 21.10 13.59 12.57
N THR A 85 21.27 14.85 12.99
CA THR A 85 20.36 15.48 13.97
C THR A 85 18.91 15.49 13.46
N ILE A 86 18.69 15.96 12.23
CA ILE A 86 17.37 16.00 11.59
C ILE A 86 16.78 14.60 11.47
N THR A 87 17.60 13.65 11.00
CA THR A 87 17.18 12.26 10.83
C THR A 87 16.82 11.61 12.16
N HIS A 88 17.64 11.82 13.19
CA HIS A 88 17.42 11.28 14.53
C HIS A 88 16.15 11.85 15.15
N TYR A 89 15.94 13.17 15.07
CA TYR A 89 14.70 13.82 15.53
C TYR A 89 13.46 13.21 14.86
N LYS A 90 13.48 13.08 13.53
CA LYS A 90 12.34 12.56 12.76
C LYS A 90 12.03 11.11 13.10
N ASN A 91 13.04 10.26 13.22
CA ASN A 91 12.85 8.86 13.60
C ASN A 91 12.31 8.76 15.04
N SER A 92 12.79 9.62 15.94
CA SER A 92 12.43 9.61 17.35
C SER A 92 11.03 10.15 17.65
N PHE A 93 10.54 11.16 16.94
CA PHE A 93 9.28 11.84 17.30
C PHE A 93 8.21 11.83 16.21
N ILE A 94 8.60 11.77 14.93
CA ILE A 94 7.66 11.91 13.82
C ILE A 94 7.24 10.54 13.29
N LYS A 95 8.23 9.71 12.96
CA LYS A 95 8.05 8.33 12.47
C LYS A 95 7.87 7.31 13.59
N ASN A 96 7.98 7.73 14.85
CA ASN A 96 7.83 6.83 15.99
C ASN A 96 6.43 6.20 16.04
N VAL A 97 6.38 4.94 16.47
CA VAL A 97 5.12 4.20 16.67
C VAL A 97 4.38 4.73 17.90
N ASP A 98 5.09 5.10 18.97
CA ASP A 98 4.49 5.73 20.15
C ASP A 98 4.22 7.23 19.87
N LYS A 99 2.98 7.53 19.44
CA LYS A 99 2.55 8.91 19.13
C LYS A 99 2.42 9.83 20.34
N LYS A 100 2.45 9.27 21.57
CA LYS A 100 2.42 10.05 22.82
C LYS A 100 3.80 10.55 23.23
N LEU A 101 4.89 9.97 22.70
CA LEU A 101 6.23 10.52 22.90
C LEU A 101 6.35 11.86 22.14
N LYS A 102 6.57 12.93 22.89
CA LYS A 102 6.72 14.29 22.34
C LYS A 102 8.12 14.84 22.61
N PRO A 103 8.68 15.64 21.70
CA PRO A 103 9.94 16.33 21.94
C PRO A 103 9.76 17.37 23.05
N THR A 104 10.83 17.63 23.80
CA THR A 104 10.90 18.77 24.71
C THR A 104 10.98 20.07 23.91
N GLU A 105 10.65 21.21 24.53
CA GLU A 105 10.79 22.53 23.91
C GLU A 105 12.22 22.77 23.43
N LYS A 106 13.21 22.43 24.27
CA LYS A 106 14.63 22.51 23.92
C LYS A 106 15.02 21.59 22.77
N THR A 107 14.45 20.38 22.69
CA THR A 107 14.66 19.49 21.55
C THR A 107 14.14 20.11 20.25
N ILE A 108 12.99 20.80 20.27
CA ILE A 108 12.45 21.52 19.11
C ILE A 108 13.38 22.68 18.72
N GLU A 109 13.89 23.43 19.69
CA GLU A 109 14.86 24.52 19.44
C GLU A 109 16.13 23.99 18.76
N LEU A 110 16.73 22.94 19.32
CA LEU A 110 17.90 22.26 18.76
C LEU A 110 17.63 21.72 17.34
N TYR A 111 16.44 21.16 17.12
CA TYR A 111 16.02 20.73 15.79
C TYR A 111 15.97 21.90 14.80
N ASN A 112 15.40 23.04 15.18
CA ASN A 112 15.38 24.24 14.34
C ASN A 112 16.78 24.74 13.99
N ILE A 113 17.69 24.77 14.97
CA ILE A 113 19.09 25.14 14.76
C ILE A 113 19.75 24.20 13.75
N ALA A 114 19.55 22.89 13.89
CA ALA A 114 20.11 21.91 12.97
C ALA A 114 19.57 22.10 11.54
N VAL A 115 18.27 22.32 11.38
CA VAL A 115 17.66 22.58 10.06
C VAL A 115 18.19 23.87 9.45
N GLU A 116 18.28 24.96 10.21
CA GLU A 116 18.86 26.22 9.75
C GLU A 116 20.29 26.02 9.26
N LYS A 117 21.14 25.38 10.09
CA LYS A 117 22.55 25.15 9.76
C LYS A 117 22.73 24.20 8.58
N TYR A 118 21.88 23.19 8.46
CA TYR A 118 21.86 22.29 7.31
C TYR A 118 21.58 23.08 6.01
N ILE A 119 20.56 23.94 6.00
CA ILE A 119 20.19 24.76 4.84
C ILE A 119 21.27 25.80 4.50
N GLU A 120 21.88 26.41 5.52
CA GLU A 120 22.97 27.37 5.34
C GLU A 120 24.20 26.72 4.68
N LYS A 121 24.56 25.49 5.10
CA LYS A 121 25.70 24.74 4.57
C LYS A 121 25.42 24.08 3.21
N ALA A 122 24.15 23.87 2.85
CA ALA A 122 23.79 23.24 1.59
C ALA A 122 24.12 24.16 0.39
N GLU A 123 25.00 23.68 -0.50
CA GLU A 123 25.32 24.34 -1.78
C GLU A 123 24.06 24.47 -2.66
N THR A 124 23.26 23.41 -2.70
CA THR A 124 21.95 23.36 -3.37
C THR A 124 20.91 22.81 -2.42
N PHE A 125 19.69 23.34 -2.46
CA PHE A 125 18.55 22.82 -1.73
C PHE A 125 17.52 22.32 -2.73
N ASN A 126 17.36 21.00 -2.85
CA ASN A 126 16.58 20.35 -3.89
C ASN A 126 15.32 19.67 -3.32
N TYR A 127 14.61 18.94 -4.18
CA TYR A 127 13.39 18.22 -3.80
C TYR A 127 13.59 17.20 -2.67
N TYR A 128 14.73 16.53 -2.60
CA TYR A 128 15.05 15.58 -1.52
C TYR A 128 15.23 16.30 -0.18
N ASP A 129 15.90 17.46 -0.17
CA ASP A 129 16.06 18.28 1.04
C ASP A 129 14.72 18.81 1.55
N TYR A 130 13.84 19.21 0.62
CA TYR A 130 12.48 19.61 0.97
C TYR A 130 11.67 18.45 1.58
N ASN A 131 11.71 17.26 0.96
CA ASN A 131 11.04 16.06 1.48
C ASN A 131 11.58 15.63 2.84
N LEU A 132 12.88 15.83 3.06
CA LEU A 132 13.50 15.57 4.36
C LEU A 132 12.91 16.45 5.47
N LEU A 133 12.32 17.61 5.17
CA LEU A 133 11.77 18.53 6.18
C LEU A 133 10.24 18.60 6.21
N SER A 134 9.56 18.07 5.20
CA SER A 134 8.11 18.29 4.99
C SER A 134 7.20 17.65 6.05
N LEU A 135 7.61 16.52 6.65
CA LEU A 135 6.77 15.77 7.61
C LEU A 135 6.55 16.50 8.94
N ASP A 136 7.35 17.50 9.24
CA ASP A 136 7.50 18.07 10.57
C ASP A 136 7.67 19.58 10.56
N MET A 137 7.16 20.21 9.49
CA MET A 137 7.06 21.65 9.30
C MET A 137 6.34 22.37 10.45
N GLU A 138 5.49 21.67 11.21
CA GLU A 138 4.81 22.22 12.39
C GLU A 138 5.75 22.49 13.57
N ASN A 139 6.90 21.79 13.62
CA ASN A 139 7.94 22.00 14.63
C ASN A 139 8.99 23.02 14.17
N LEU A 140 8.87 23.57 12.96
CA LEU A 140 9.77 24.59 12.44
C LEU A 140 9.28 25.99 12.77
N ASN A 141 10.21 26.85 13.19
CA ASN A 141 9.94 28.24 13.48
C ASN A 141 9.81 29.08 12.19
N GLU A 142 9.29 30.30 12.31
CA GLU A 142 9.02 31.16 11.16
C GLU A 142 10.29 31.54 10.36
N ASN A 143 11.45 31.63 11.03
CA ASN A 143 12.71 31.96 10.38
C ASN A 143 13.18 30.81 9.49
N VAL A 144 13.18 29.58 10.00
CA VAL A 144 13.55 28.38 9.23
C VAL A 144 12.61 28.19 8.04
N LEU A 145 11.30 28.34 8.26
CA LEU A 145 10.31 28.27 7.18
C LEU A 145 10.57 29.33 6.09
N SER A 146 10.95 30.55 6.48
CA SER A 146 11.32 31.62 5.55
C SER A 146 12.57 31.27 4.74
N LEU A 147 13.58 30.68 5.39
CA LEU A 147 14.81 30.22 4.74
C LEU A 147 14.53 29.12 3.72
N ILE A 148 13.71 28.12 4.08
CA ILE A 148 13.28 27.05 3.17
C ILE A 148 12.59 27.65 1.95
N ASN A 149 11.62 28.54 2.14
CA ASN A 149 10.91 29.18 1.03
C ASN A 149 11.81 30.05 0.14
N LYS A 150 12.85 30.66 0.70
CA LYS A 150 13.83 31.46 -0.06
C LYS A 150 14.76 30.59 -0.89
N LYS A 151 15.25 29.49 -0.32
CA LYS A 151 16.18 28.54 -0.97
C LYS A 151 15.47 27.61 -1.94
N PHE A 152 14.21 27.30 -1.66
CA PHE A 152 13.31 26.56 -2.52
C PHE A 152 12.10 27.44 -2.86
N PRO A 153 12.27 28.45 -3.73
CA PRO A 153 11.16 29.23 -4.24
C PRO A 153 10.40 28.32 -5.21
N THR A 154 9.61 27.39 -4.67
CA THR A 154 8.84 26.49 -5.51
C THR A 154 7.75 27.28 -6.18
N ASN A 155 7.70 27.19 -7.51
CA ASN A 155 6.46 27.41 -8.21
C ASN A 155 5.50 26.29 -7.79
N ILE A 156 4.64 26.55 -6.81
CA ILE A 156 3.70 25.58 -6.23
C ILE A 156 2.90 24.87 -7.34
N GLU A 157 2.58 25.59 -8.42
CA GLU A 157 1.87 25.08 -9.58
C GLU A 157 2.65 23.98 -10.32
N GLU A 158 3.99 24.06 -10.38
CA GLU A 158 4.83 23.02 -11.01
C GLU A 158 4.86 21.73 -10.17
N ILE A 159 4.87 21.85 -8.84
CA ILE A 159 4.78 20.68 -7.96
C ILE A 159 3.39 20.07 -8.00
N GLU A 160 2.32 20.89 -8.00
CA GLU A 160 0.94 20.40 -8.14
C GLU A 160 0.76 19.66 -9.47
N ALA A 161 1.30 20.19 -10.57
CA ALA A 161 1.27 19.54 -11.88
C ALA A 161 2.08 18.22 -11.89
N PHE A 162 3.28 18.22 -11.31
CA PHE A 162 4.11 17.02 -11.21
C PHE A 162 3.40 15.93 -10.40
N ILE A 163 2.84 16.26 -9.23
CA ILE A 163 2.11 15.31 -8.37
C ILE A 163 0.91 14.72 -9.13
N LYS A 164 0.10 15.57 -9.75
CA LYS A 164 -1.10 15.14 -10.47
C LYS A 164 -0.76 14.17 -11.61
N ASN A 165 0.26 14.48 -12.41
CA ASN A 165 0.66 13.63 -13.53
C ASN A 165 1.16 12.26 -13.04
N ASN A 166 1.98 12.23 -11.98
CA ASN A 166 2.49 10.96 -11.43
C ASN A 166 1.37 10.11 -10.80
N GLU A 167 0.37 10.73 -10.16
CA GLU A 167 -0.79 9.99 -9.62
C GLU A 167 -1.67 9.41 -10.74
N GLU A 168 -1.83 10.13 -11.85
CA GLU A 168 -2.58 9.67 -13.01
C GLU A 168 -1.88 8.50 -13.72
N GLU A 169 -0.58 8.62 -13.99
CA GLU A 169 0.24 7.55 -14.55
C GLU A 169 0.24 6.28 -13.68
N ALA A 170 0.37 6.43 -12.35
CA ALA A 170 0.32 5.30 -11.42
C ALA A 170 -1.07 4.62 -11.42
N ARG A 171 -2.15 5.41 -11.49
CA ARG A 171 -3.52 4.89 -11.55
C ARG A 171 -3.77 4.11 -12.84
N GLU A 172 -3.33 4.64 -13.98
CA GLU A 172 -3.45 3.98 -15.28
C GLU A 172 -2.64 2.68 -15.30
N SER A 173 -1.39 2.71 -14.82
CA SER A 173 -0.54 1.53 -14.71
C SER A 173 -1.21 0.41 -13.89
N TYR A 174 -1.76 0.76 -12.72
CA TYR A 174 -2.48 -0.21 -11.88
C TYR A 174 -3.74 -0.76 -12.55
N ALA A 175 -4.53 0.09 -13.19
CA ALA A 175 -5.73 -0.33 -13.91
C ALA A 175 -5.39 -1.31 -15.05
N ASN A 176 -4.34 -1.03 -15.81
CA ASN A 176 -3.85 -1.88 -16.89
C ASN A 176 -3.33 -3.22 -16.36
N MET A 177 -2.50 -3.22 -15.31
CA MET A 177 -2.00 -4.43 -14.67
C MET A 177 -3.16 -5.31 -14.15
N LYS A 178 -4.16 -4.71 -13.50
CA LYS A 178 -5.33 -5.43 -13.00
C LYS A 178 -6.11 -6.06 -14.14
N ALA A 179 -6.39 -5.30 -15.20
CA ALA A 179 -7.10 -5.80 -16.38
C ALA A 179 -6.33 -6.94 -17.07
N GLU A 180 -5.01 -6.83 -17.20
CA GLU A 180 -4.16 -7.86 -17.77
C GLU A 180 -4.18 -9.15 -16.93
N ASN A 181 -4.06 -9.03 -15.60
CA ASN A 181 -4.12 -10.18 -14.70
C ASN A 181 -5.48 -10.88 -14.74
N GLU A 182 -6.57 -10.12 -14.76
CA GLU A 182 -7.92 -10.68 -14.92
C GLU A 182 -8.09 -11.39 -16.27
N ALA A 183 -7.54 -10.83 -17.35
CA ALA A 183 -7.58 -11.45 -18.67
C ALA A 183 -6.76 -12.74 -18.71
N LYS A 184 -5.57 -12.75 -18.10
CA LYS A 184 -4.72 -13.95 -17.98
C LYS A 184 -5.40 -15.04 -17.17
N GLU A 185 -6.02 -14.71 -16.04
CA GLU A 185 -6.70 -15.71 -15.21
C GLU A 185 -7.93 -16.30 -15.93
N LYS A 186 -8.73 -15.47 -16.61
CA LYS A 186 -9.83 -15.96 -17.44
C LYS A 186 -9.33 -16.89 -18.55
N ALA A 187 -8.24 -16.53 -19.22
CA ALA A 187 -7.64 -17.37 -20.25
C ALA A 187 -7.15 -18.70 -19.68
N ARG A 188 -6.52 -18.70 -18.49
CA ARG A 188 -6.07 -19.89 -17.78
C ARG A 188 -7.24 -20.82 -17.43
N ILE A 189 -8.33 -20.28 -16.88
CA ILE A 189 -9.53 -21.06 -16.54
C ILE A 189 -10.14 -21.71 -17.80
N ILE A 190 -10.21 -20.97 -18.91
CA ILE A 190 -10.71 -21.49 -20.18
C ILE A 190 -9.79 -22.60 -20.72
N GLU A 191 -8.48 -22.42 -20.64
CA GLU A 191 -7.49 -23.41 -21.05
C GLU A 191 -7.60 -24.69 -20.21
N GLU A 192 -7.67 -24.56 -18.88
CA GLU A 192 -7.82 -25.71 -17.99
C GLU A 192 -9.13 -26.45 -18.24
N ALA A 193 -10.21 -25.73 -18.52
CA ALA A 193 -11.49 -26.34 -18.87
C ALA A 193 -11.37 -27.17 -20.17
N LYS A 194 -10.60 -26.70 -21.15
CA LYS A 194 -10.32 -27.42 -22.39
C LYS A 194 -9.41 -28.63 -22.20
N ASN A 195 -8.67 -28.76 -21.10
CA ASN A 195 -7.85 -29.94 -20.83
C ASN A 195 -8.63 -31.10 -20.17
N ARG A 196 -9.89 -30.88 -19.79
CA ARG A 196 -10.72 -31.86 -19.08
C ARG A 196 -11.72 -32.54 -20.01
N VAL A 197 -11.75 -33.86 -19.95
CA VAL A 197 -12.81 -34.72 -20.51
C VAL A 197 -13.56 -35.36 -19.34
N TYR A 198 -14.89 -35.33 -19.35
CA TYR A 198 -15.72 -35.91 -18.29
C TYR A 198 -16.97 -36.59 -18.85
N ILE A 199 -17.48 -37.58 -18.12
CA ILE A 199 -18.69 -38.33 -18.46
C ILE A 199 -19.89 -37.38 -18.61
N GLY A 200 -20.65 -37.55 -19.68
CA GLY A 200 -21.80 -36.72 -20.05
C GLY A 200 -21.51 -35.72 -21.17
N MET A 201 -20.25 -35.54 -21.58
CA MET A 201 -19.91 -34.72 -22.74
C MET A 201 -20.44 -35.35 -24.05
N THR A 202 -20.89 -34.51 -25.00
CA THR A 202 -21.13 -34.97 -26.37
C THR A 202 -19.83 -35.17 -27.13
N LYS A 203 -19.88 -35.87 -28.26
CA LYS A 203 -18.72 -36.03 -29.17
C LYS A 203 -18.13 -34.68 -29.58
N GLU A 204 -18.96 -33.70 -29.91
CA GLU A 204 -18.51 -32.35 -30.32
C GLU A 204 -17.82 -31.62 -29.17
N GLN A 205 -18.32 -31.78 -27.93
CA GLN A 205 -17.71 -31.18 -26.75
C GLN A 205 -16.33 -31.79 -26.48
N VAL A 206 -16.18 -33.12 -26.59
CA VAL A 206 -14.88 -33.79 -26.47
C VAL A 206 -13.93 -33.33 -27.56
N LEU A 207 -14.38 -33.23 -28.82
CA LEU A 207 -13.55 -32.74 -29.93
C LEU A 207 -13.12 -31.28 -29.77
N ALA A 208 -13.87 -30.47 -29.03
CA ALA A 208 -13.55 -29.07 -28.74
C ALA A 208 -12.56 -28.90 -27.56
N THR A 209 -12.23 -29.98 -26.86
CA THR A 209 -11.15 -30.01 -25.85
C THR A 209 -9.77 -30.05 -26.52
N ASN A 210 -8.72 -29.89 -25.72
CA ASN A 210 -7.34 -30.04 -26.14
C ASN A 210 -6.98 -31.51 -26.46
N TRP A 211 -7.82 -32.49 -26.12
CA TRP A 211 -7.63 -33.88 -26.55
C TRP A 211 -7.86 -34.02 -28.06
N GLY A 212 -8.73 -33.19 -28.65
CA GLY A 212 -8.97 -33.15 -30.08
C GLY A 212 -9.54 -34.47 -30.63
N LYS A 213 -9.16 -34.82 -31.87
CA LYS A 213 -9.63 -36.05 -32.53
C LYS A 213 -8.94 -37.29 -31.96
N PRO A 214 -9.67 -38.41 -31.78
CA PRO A 214 -9.06 -39.67 -31.36
C PRO A 214 -8.15 -40.23 -32.45
N ASN A 215 -7.24 -41.11 -32.03
CA ASN A 215 -6.37 -41.86 -32.92
C ASN A 215 -7.17 -42.87 -33.76
N ASP A 216 -8.16 -43.51 -33.14
CA ASP A 216 -9.02 -44.50 -33.78
C ASP A 216 -10.43 -44.50 -33.18
N ILE A 217 -11.42 -44.94 -33.95
CA ILE A 217 -12.83 -45.03 -33.55
C ILE A 217 -13.36 -46.41 -33.94
N ASN A 218 -13.65 -47.23 -32.94
CA ASN A 218 -14.35 -48.50 -33.10
C ASN A 218 -15.85 -48.27 -32.89
N ARG A 219 -16.66 -48.46 -33.94
CA ARG A 219 -18.10 -48.16 -33.93
C ARG A 219 -18.95 -49.39 -34.14
N THR A 220 -19.95 -49.57 -33.27
CA THR A 220 -20.97 -50.61 -33.38
C THR A 220 -22.35 -49.96 -33.51
N ILE A 221 -23.14 -50.44 -34.48
CA ILE A 221 -24.53 -50.02 -34.67
C ILE A 221 -25.39 -51.24 -34.49
N THR A 222 -26.40 -51.13 -33.63
CA THR A 222 -27.45 -52.13 -33.49
C THR A 222 -28.78 -51.57 -33.98
N THR A 223 -29.83 -52.37 -33.93
CA THR A 223 -31.20 -51.90 -34.23
C THR A 223 -31.65 -50.77 -33.33
N ASP A 224 -31.14 -50.73 -32.10
CA ASP A 224 -31.71 -49.88 -31.04
C ASP A 224 -30.75 -48.79 -30.54
N HIS A 225 -29.43 -48.98 -30.66
CA HIS A 225 -28.41 -48.06 -30.09
C HIS A 225 -27.13 -47.99 -30.95
N ILE A 226 -26.40 -46.88 -30.81
CA ILE A 226 -25.06 -46.68 -31.39
C ILE A 226 -24.03 -46.56 -30.26
N SER A 227 -23.02 -47.43 -30.27
CA SER A 227 -21.90 -47.36 -29.35
C SER A 227 -20.57 -47.13 -30.09
N GLU A 228 -19.72 -46.29 -29.51
CA GLU A 228 -18.40 -45.96 -30.06
C GLU A 228 -17.33 -46.04 -28.96
N GLN A 229 -16.19 -46.63 -29.25
CA GLN A 229 -14.98 -46.52 -28.45
C GLN A 229 -13.97 -45.65 -29.22
N TRP A 230 -13.54 -44.57 -28.58
CA TRP A 230 -12.53 -43.66 -29.09
C TRP A 230 -11.21 -43.91 -28.38
N VAL A 231 -10.15 -44.15 -29.15
CA VAL A 231 -8.81 -44.46 -28.65
C VAL A 231 -7.96 -43.18 -28.63
N TYR A 232 -7.41 -42.83 -27.48
CA TYR A 232 -6.49 -41.71 -27.31
C TYR A 232 -5.13 -42.21 -26.80
N SER A 233 -4.26 -42.60 -27.74
CA SER A 233 -2.93 -43.14 -27.42
C SER A 233 -2.02 -42.13 -26.72
N ALA A 234 -2.17 -40.83 -27.00
CA ALA A 234 -1.36 -39.79 -26.35
C ALA A 234 -1.66 -39.64 -24.84
N TYR A 235 -2.83 -40.12 -24.40
CA TYR A 235 -3.27 -40.03 -23.01
C TYR A 235 -3.33 -41.41 -22.32
N ASP A 236 -3.07 -42.50 -23.05
CA ASP A 236 -3.31 -43.88 -22.62
C ASP A 236 -4.73 -44.06 -22.04
N LYS A 237 -5.74 -43.62 -22.80
CA LYS A 237 -7.15 -43.62 -22.38
C LYS A 237 -8.08 -44.06 -23.50
N TYR A 238 -9.21 -44.63 -23.09
CA TYR A 238 -10.33 -44.97 -23.97
C TYR A 238 -11.59 -44.25 -23.51
N LEU A 239 -12.31 -43.66 -24.46
CA LEU A 239 -13.60 -43.01 -24.22
C LEU A 239 -14.71 -43.84 -24.85
N TYR A 240 -15.75 -44.14 -24.09
CA TYR A 240 -16.90 -44.92 -24.56
C TYR A 240 -18.13 -44.03 -24.67
N PHE A 241 -18.72 -43.96 -25.85
CA PHE A 241 -19.91 -43.19 -26.13
C PHE A 241 -21.10 -44.11 -26.40
N GLU A 242 -22.25 -43.74 -25.86
CA GLU A 242 -23.56 -44.33 -26.17
C GLU A 242 -24.44 -43.20 -26.72
N ASP A 243 -24.98 -43.39 -27.92
CA ASP A 243 -25.80 -42.41 -28.66
C ASP A 243 -25.20 -40.99 -28.71
N GLY A 244 -23.87 -40.92 -28.80
CA GLY A 244 -23.12 -39.67 -28.92
C GLY A 244 -22.79 -38.99 -27.58
N ILE A 245 -23.11 -39.59 -26.44
CA ILE A 245 -22.78 -39.10 -25.10
C ILE A 245 -21.70 -39.97 -24.48
N LEU A 246 -20.64 -39.36 -23.94
CA LEU A 246 -19.56 -40.04 -23.25
C LEU A 246 -20.08 -40.66 -21.95
N VAL A 247 -20.09 -41.99 -21.85
CA VAL A 247 -20.61 -42.71 -20.67
C VAL A 247 -19.52 -43.30 -19.79
N ALA A 248 -18.33 -43.58 -20.34
CA ALA A 248 -17.22 -44.12 -19.57
C ALA A 248 -15.85 -43.67 -20.08
N ILE A 249 -14.89 -43.58 -19.15
CA ILE A 249 -13.47 -43.30 -19.41
C ILE A 249 -12.69 -44.46 -18.78
N GLN A 250 -11.82 -45.09 -19.55
CA GLN A 250 -10.97 -46.19 -19.08
C GLN A 250 -9.49 -45.82 -19.19
N ASP A 251 -8.74 -46.16 -18.15
CA ASP A 251 -7.30 -46.00 -18.00
C ASP A 251 -6.47 -47.27 -18.18
#